data_AF-A0A6N7BES1-F1
#
_entry.id   AF-A0A6N7BES1-F1
#
_cell.length_a   1.000
_cell.length_b   1.000
_cell.length_c   1.000
_cell.angle_alpha   90.00
_cell.angle_beta   90.00
_cell.angle_gamma   90.00
#
_symmetry.space_group_name_H-M   'P 1'
#
loop_
_entity.id
_entity.type
_entity.pdbx_description
1 polymer ?
#
loop_
_entity_poly.entity_id
_entity_poly.type
_entity_poly.pdbx_seq_one_letter_code
_entity_poly.pdbx_strand_id
1 'polypeptide(L)'
;MKINKTKITTTFFIALLLSSFSCSQGQELDLYQFFPANIGDQWEYTMAGGDQIYTVIRDSIDIKDSSRYLFYKPPVWRGANYRIDKNYNVFNVPAYDNRHVYKLDANVGDTWMVLPGPPRYEARVREINQGIVFGKVTTIMTIDLFLLTRGDTVITEYSMLQYWEKLAYGFGLISREDGATEPFLLRGCRIDGVTYGTVDVEEEPKTIPSEFVLYQNYPNPFNPTTVIGYQLPVIGRVTLRVFDILGREIVTLVNEEKQAGKLVNMK
;
A
#
# COMPACT_ATOMS: atom_id res chain seq x y z
N MET A 1 -15.03 41.81 -43.58
CA MET A 1 -15.27 42.40 -42.25
C MET A 1 -16.29 41.56 -41.52
N LYS A 2 -15.85 40.92 -40.43
CA LYS A 2 -16.56 40.34 -39.27
C LYS A 2 -17.74 39.35 -39.47
N ILE A 3 -17.35 38.09 -39.23
CA ILE A 3 -18.02 36.97 -38.56
C ILE A 3 -19.09 37.41 -37.53
N ASN A 4 -20.20 36.68 -37.46
CA ASN A 4 -20.74 36.24 -36.17
C ASN A 4 -21.54 34.93 -36.32
N LYS A 5 -20.87 33.83 -35.98
CA LYS A 5 -21.50 32.55 -35.64
C LYS A 5 -22.14 32.72 -34.27
N THR A 6 -23.44 32.52 -34.18
CA THR A 6 -24.22 32.51 -32.95
C THR A 6 -23.68 31.42 -32.02
N LYS A 7 -23.01 31.82 -30.93
CA LYS A 7 -22.68 30.93 -29.81
C LYS A 7 -23.98 30.67 -29.04
N ILE A 8 -24.39 29.40 -28.96
CA ILE A 8 -25.37 28.95 -27.99
C ILE A 8 -24.62 28.86 -26.66
N THR A 9 -24.90 29.80 -25.76
CA THR A 9 -24.41 29.77 -24.38
C THR A 9 -25.43 28.97 -23.56
N THR A 10 -25.11 27.72 -23.24
CA THR A 10 -25.87 26.95 -22.26
C THR A 10 -25.41 27.34 -20.86
N THR A 11 -26.18 28.20 -20.19
CA THR A 11 -25.99 28.56 -18.79
C THR A 11 -26.66 27.50 -17.91
N PHE A 12 -25.88 26.72 -17.15
CA PHE A 12 -26.43 25.87 -16.10
C PHE A 12 -26.62 26.71 -14.82
N PHE A 13 -27.86 26.87 -14.38
CA PHE A 13 -28.19 27.28 -13.02
C PHE A 13 -28.09 26.06 -12.10
N ILE A 14 -27.07 26.00 -11.23
CA ILE A 14 -27.07 25.08 -10.10
C ILE A 14 -27.81 25.78 -8.96
N ALA A 15 -29.06 25.38 -8.73
CA ALA A 15 -29.80 25.74 -7.53
C ALA A 15 -29.21 24.94 -6.35
N LEU A 16 -28.53 25.61 -5.44
CA LEU A 16 -28.16 25.08 -4.14
C LEU A 16 -29.45 24.94 -3.30
N LEU A 17 -30.06 23.76 -3.35
CA LEU A 17 -31.03 23.35 -2.33
C LEU A 17 -30.24 22.76 -1.16
N LEU A 18 -30.07 23.57 -0.12
CA LEU A 18 -29.70 23.13 1.23
C LEU A 18 -30.80 22.21 1.75
N SER A 19 -30.68 20.91 1.50
CA SER A 19 -31.39 19.89 2.27
C SER A 19 -30.41 19.24 3.21
N SER A 20 -30.49 19.62 4.48
CA SER A 20 -29.91 18.89 5.60
C SER A 20 -30.43 17.45 5.61
N PHE A 21 -29.67 16.55 5.01
CA PHE A 21 -29.76 15.12 5.28
C PHE A 21 -28.41 14.68 5.85
N SER A 22 -28.39 14.53 7.16
CA SER A 22 -27.41 13.72 7.86
C SER A 22 -27.52 12.29 7.34
N CYS A 23 -26.56 11.87 6.54
CA CYS A 23 -26.27 10.46 6.33
C CYS A 23 -24.79 10.34 5.98
N SER A 24 -23.92 10.35 6.99
CA SER A 24 -22.59 9.79 6.81
C SER A 24 -22.76 8.26 6.80
N GLN A 25 -23.05 7.68 5.63
CA GLN A 25 -22.54 6.34 5.39
C GLN A 25 -21.02 6.49 5.39
N GLY A 26 -20.40 6.16 6.52
CA GLY A 26 -18.95 6.07 6.61
C GLY A 26 -18.50 5.08 5.55
N GLN A 27 -17.67 5.54 4.63
CA GLN A 27 -16.98 4.65 3.72
C GLN A 27 -16.25 3.61 4.57
N GLU A 28 -16.58 2.33 4.41
CA GLU A 28 -15.87 1.23 5.06
C GLU A 28 -14.38 1.39 4.72
N LEU A 29 -13.52 1.36 5.75
CA LEU A 29 -12.08 1.53 5.55
C LEU A 29 -11.58 0.44 4.60
N ASP A 30 -10.87 0.84 3.55
CA ASP A 30 -10.13 -0.11 2.73
C ASP A 30 -8.93 -0.61 3.55
N LEU A 31 -9.09 -1.74 4.22
CA LEU A 31 -8.10 -2.27 5.16
C LEU A 31 -6.74 -2.53 4.50
N TYR A 32 -6.68 -2.73 3.18
CA TYR A 32 -5.42 -2.86 2.46
C TYR A 32 -4.58 -1.57 2.49
N GLN A 33 -5.16 -0.42 2.82
CA GLN A 33 -4.43 0.84 2.99
C GLN A 33 -3.61 0.89 4.27
N PHE A 34 -3.77 -0.06 5.21
CA PHE A 34 -2.74 -0.28 6.22
C PHE A 34 -1.45 -0.85 5.62
N PHE A 35 -1.44 -1.29 4.37
CA PHE A 35 -0.24 -1.69 3.62
C PHE A 35 -0.32 -1.11 2.20
N PRO A 36 -0.22 0.22 2.04
CA PRO A 36 -0.09 0.81 0.71
C PRO A 36 1.20 0.29 0.11
N ALA A 37 1.18 -0.16 -1.14
CA ALA A 37 2.34 -0.81 -1.74
C ALA A 37 2.22 -0.86 -3.26
N ASN A 38 2.15 0.30 -3.89
CA ASN A 38 2.32 0.37 -5.33
C ASN A 38 3.80 0.15 -5.69
N ILE A 39 4.05 -0.47 -6.84
CA ILE A 39 5.43 -0.72 -7.30
C ILE A 39 6.15 0.63 -7.41
N GLY A 40 7.30 0.73 -6.74
CA GLY A 40 8.11 1.95 -6.66
C GLY A 40 7.87 2.79 -5.41
N ASP A 41 6.85 2.50 -4.59
CA ASP A 41 6.67 3.17 -3.30
C ASP A 41 7.83 2.83 -2.35
N GLN A 42 8.18 3.76 -1.47
CA GLN A 42 9.36 3.69 -0.60
C GLN A 42 9.03 4.00 0.85
N TRP A 43 9.66 3.29 1.79
CA TRP A 43 9.62 3.56 3.22
C TRP A 43 11.05 3.64 3.76
N GLU A 44 11.36 4.69 4.48
CA GLU A 44 12.64 4.89 5.12
C GLU A 44 12.50 4.76 6.63
N TYR A 45 13.26 3.83 7.21
CA TYR A 45 13.24 3.59 8.65
C TYR A 45 14.61 3.83 9.26
N THR A 46 14.62 4.46 10.43
CA THR A 46 15.77 4.42 11.34
C THR A 46 15.76 3.11 12.11
N MET A 47 16.91 2.46 12.19
CA MET A 47 17.12 1.24 12.97
C MET A 47 18.55 1.18 13.51
N ALA A 48 18.79 0.22 14.42
CA ALA A 48 20.12 -0.06 14.93
C ALA A 48 21.09 -0.37 13.76
N GLY A 49 22.03 0.54 13.51
CA GLY A 49 22.99 0.45 12.40
C GLY A 49 22.81 1.47 11.28
N GLY A 50 21.77 2.33 11.33
CA GLY A 50 21.56 3.44 10.40
C GLY A 50 20.19 3.41 9.73
N ASP A 51 19.96 4.40 8.87
CA ASP A 51 18.72 4.51 8.10
C ASP A 51 18.71 3.52 6.93
N GLN A 52 17.54 2.94 6.65
CA GLN A 52 17.34 1.98 5.57
C GLN A 52 16.06 2.29 4.79
N ILE A 53 16.20 2.37 3.47
CA ILE A 53 15.07 2.54 2.54
C ILE A 53 14.64 1.18 2.02
N TYR A 54 13.33 0.91 2.07
CA TYR A 54 12.65 -0.24 1.48
C TYR A 54 11.76 0.21 0.34
N THR A 55 12.00 -0.31 -0.86
CA THR A 55 11.22 0.00 -2.07
C THR A 55 10.37 -1.20 -2.47
N VAL A 56 9.08 -1.01 -2.72
CA VAL A 56 8.21 -2.07 -3.26
C VAL A 56 8.62 -2.37 -4.70
N ILE A 57 9.07 -3.60 -4.95
CA ILE A 57 9.55 -4.04 -6.27
C ILE A 57 8.57 -4.96 -6.98
N ARG A 58 7.62 -5.56 -6.25
CA ARG A 58 6.59 -6.43 -6.81
C ARG A 58 5.38 -6.49 -5.89
N ASP A 59 4.21 -6.49 -6.51
CA ASP A 59 2.90 -6.78 -5.91
C ASP A 59 2.23 -7.86 -6.79
N SER A 60 1.70 -8.92 -6.18
CA SER A 60 1.05 -10.02 -6.91
C SER A 60 -0.08 -10.63 -6.10
N ILE A 61 -1.14 -11.06 -6.77
CA ILE A 61 -2.28 -11.75 -6.14
C ILE A 61 -2.25 -13.23 -6.55
N ASP A 62 -2.36 -14.13 -5.60
CA ASP A 62 -2.52 -15.56 -5.87
C ASP A 62 -3.94 -15.84 -6.37
N ILE A 63 -4.06 -16.46 -7.53
CA ILE A 63 -5.34 -16.75 -8.20
C ILE A 63 -6.14 -17.81 -7.43
N LYS A 64 -5.48 -18.68 -6.67
CA LYS A 64 -6.13 -19.79 -5.96
C LYS A 64 -6.87 -19.34 -4.71
N ASP A 65 -6.28 -18.41 -3.95
CA ASP A 65 -6.81 -18.00 -2.64
C ASP A 65 -6.99 -16.49 -2.47
N SER A 66 -6.69 -15.71 -3.52
CA SER A 66 -6.76 -14.24 -3.54
C SER A 66 -5.82 -13.55 -2.53
N SER A 67 -4.80 -14.24 -2.02
CA SER A 67 -3.80 -13.62 -1.17
C SER A 67 -2.93 -12.64 -1.97
N ARG A 68 -2.73 -11.43 -1.44
CA ARG A 68 -1.80 -10.43 -1.99
C ARG A 68 -0.40 -10.65 -1.41
N TYR A 69 0.63 -10.55 -2.24
CA TYR A 69 2.03 -10.71 -1.86
C TYR A 69 2.83 -9.47 -2.23
N LEU A 70 3.58 -8.94 -1.25
CA LEU A 70 4.37 -7.72 -1.38
C LEU A 70 5.86 -8.02 -1.23
N PHE A 71 6.67 -7.51 -2.15
CA PHE A 71 8.12 -7.71 -2.19
C PHE A 71 8.82 -6.35 -2.14
N TYR A 72 9.79 -6.21 -1.24
CA TYR A 72 10.55 -4.98 -1.06
C TYR A 72 12.05 -5.22 -1.31
N LYS A 73 12.77 -4.15 -1.69
CA LYS A 73 14.23 -4.09 -1.83
C LYS A 73 14.82 -3.00 -0.90
N PRO A 74 15.85 -3.31 -0.08
CA PRO A 74 16.31 -4.67 0.19
C PRO A 74 15.17 -5.50 0.77
N PRO A 75 15.22 -6.83 0.70
CA PRO A 75 14.24 -7.63 1.41
C PRO A 75 14.36 -7.24 2.89
N VAL A 76 13.23 -6.95 3.52
CA VAL A 76 13.18 -6.80 4.97
C VAL A 76 13.77 -8.08 5.56
N TRP A 77 13.36 -9.24 5.03
CA TRP A 77 13.90 -10.56 5.33
C TRP A 77 13.74 -11.49 4.10
N ARG A 78 14.74 -12.31 3.77
CA ARG A 78 14.90 -13.08 2.50
C ARG A 78 13.56 -13.63 1.89
N GLY A 79 12.93 -12.88 0.97
CA GLY A 79 11.85 -13.31 0.07
C GLY A 79 10.67 -12.31 -0.09
N ALA A 80 9.40 -12.77 -0.12
CA ALA A 80 8.21 -11.90 -0.13
C ALA A 80 8.02 -11.29 1.25
N ASN A 81 8.14 -9.99 1.48
CA ASN A 81 8.14 -9.50 2.86
C ASN A 81 6.78 -9.69 3.54
N TYR A 82 5.67 -9.58 2.80
CA TYR A 82 4.34 -9.78 3.36
C TYR A 82 3.40 -10.55 2.42
N ARG A 83 2.51 -11.36 3.00
CA ARG A 83 1.31 -11.92 2.38
C ARG A 83 0.09 -11.45 3.15
N ILE A 84 -0.91 -10.94 2.47
CA ILE A 84 -2.20 -10.55 3.05
C ILE A 84 -3.26 -11.50 2.49
N ASP A 85 -3.89 -12.31 3.34
CA ASP A 85 -4.94 -13.23 2.89
C ASP A 85 -6.31 -12.52 2.74
N LYS A 86 -7.32 -13.26 2.26
CA LYS A 86 -8.69 -12.76 2.07
C LYS A 86 -9.42 -12.36 3.36
N ASN A 87 -8.89 -12.74 4.52
CA ASN A 87 -9.43 -12.40 5.83
C ASN A 87 -8.60 -11.29 6.49
N TYR A 88 -7.80 -10.55 5.71
CA TYR A 88 -6.97 -9.44 6.19
C TYR A 88 -5.91 -9.85 7.22
N ASN A 89 -5.55 -11.13 7.28
CA ASN A 89 -4.40 -11.60 8.05
C ASN A 89 -3.12 -11.32 7.26
N VAL A 90 -2.12 -10.73 7.91
CA VAL A 90 -0.82 -10.41 7.34
C VAL A 90 0.23 -11.38 7.86
N PHE A 91 1.01 -11.95 6.95
CA PHE A 91 2.04 -12.93 7.25
C PHE A 91 3.39 -12.50 6.68
N ASN A 92 4.47 -12.77 7.40
CA ASN A 92 5.82 -12.69 6.83
C ASN A 92 6.09 -13.93 5.96
N VAL A 93 6.53 -13.76 4.71
CA VAL A 93 6.79 -14.86 3.75
C VAL A 93 8.20 -14.77 3.15
N PRO A 94 8.69 -15.81 2.47
CA PRO A 94 8.77 -17.15 3.05
C PRO A 94 9.64 -17.19 4.35
N ALA A 95 10.20 -16.08 4.81
CA ALA A 95 11.04 -16.01 6.00
C ALA A 95 10.23 -16.23 7.30
N TYR A 96 10.88 -16.84 8.30
CA TYR A 96 10.33 -17.10 9.64
C TYR A 96 9.04 -17.94 9.72
N ASP A 97 8.82 -18.87 8.79
CA ASP A 97 7.75 -19.89 8.93
C ASP A 97 6.32 -19.33 8.89
N ASN A 98 6.05 -18.35 8.00
CA ASN A 98 4.70 -17.80 7.78
C ASN A 98 4.03 -17.23 9.05
N ARG A 99 4.79 -16.50 9.89
CA ARG A 99 4.26 -15.86 11.09
C ARG A 99 3.11 -14.93 10.77
N HIS A 100 2.00 -15.07 11.49
CA HIS A 100 0.82 -14.22 11.40
C HIS A 100 1.05 -12.94 12.20
N VAL A 101 1.62 -11.93 11.56
CA VAL A 101 2.10 -10.72 12.25
C VAL A 101 0.99 -9.73 12.55
N TYR A 102 0.00 -9.56 11.67
CA TYR A 102 -1.08 -8.58 11.86
C TYR A 102 -2.44 -9.10 11.42
N LYS A 103 -3.50 -8.53 12.00
CA LYS A 103 -4.88 -8.63 11.54
C LYS A 103 -5.41 -7.22 11.28
N LEU A 104 -5.67 -6.87 10.03
CA LEU A 104 -6.02 -5.48 9.69
C LEU A 104 -7.46 -5.13 10.08
N ASP A 105 -8.31 -6.14 10.24
CA ASP A 105 -9.71 -6.05 10.67
C ASP A 105 -9.90 -6.19 12.19
N ALA A 106 -8.81 -6.32 12.96
CA ALA A 106 -8.88 -6.56 14.40
C ALA A 106 -9.38 -5.32 15.18
N ASN A 107 -10.11 -5.61 16.25
CA ASN A 107 -10.61 -4.64 17.22
C ASN A 107 -9.70 -4.58 18.45
N VAL A 108 -9.84 -3.51 19.25
CA VAL A 108 -9.13 -3.38 20.53
C VAL A 108 -9.42 -4.60 21.42
N GLY A 109 -8.37 -5.22 21.94
CA GLY A 109 -8.44 -6.42 22.77
C GLY A 109 -8.37 -7.74 21.99
N ASP A 110 -8.56 -7.74 20.66
CA ASP A 110 -8.43 -8.95 19.86
C ASP A 110 -7.02 -9.52 19.95
N THR A 111 -6.94 -10.86 19.97
CA THR A 111 -5.68 -11.59 20.07
C THR A 111 -5.53 -12.60 18.94
N TRP A 112 -4.28 -12.94 18.62
CA TRP A 112 -3.97 -14.02 17.70
C TRP A 112 -2.61 -14.64 17.94
N MET A 113 -2.47 -15.89 17.49
CA MET A 113 -1.21 -16.60 17.52
C MET A 113 -0.32 -16.13 16.38
N VAL A 114 0.86 -15.61 16.72
CA VAL A 114 1.86 -15.13 15.75
C VAL A 114 2.78 -16.26 15.32
N LEU A 115 3.22 -17.09 16.27
CA LEU A 115 4.06 -18.26 16.04
C LEU A 115 3.64 -19.41 16.97
N PRO A 116 3.27 -20.59 16.43
CA PRO A 116 3.02 -21.78 17.23
C PRO A 116 4.33 -22.44 17.70
N GLY A 117 4.29 -23.15 18.83
CA GLY A 117 5.42 -23.92 19.37
C GLY A 117 6.25 -23.15 20.42
N PRO A 118 7.29 -23.76 21.02
CA PRO A 118 8.18 -23.06 21.95
C PRO A 118 9.35 -22.38 21.21
N PRO A 119 9.58 -21.06 21.38
CA PRO A 119 8.76 -20.10 22.13
C PRO A 119 7.45 -19.72 21.41
N ARG A 120 6.34 -19.63 22.17
CA ARG A 120 5.01 -19.28 21.66
C ARG A 120 4.85 -17.77 21.69
N TYR A 121 4.42 -17.19 20.59
CA TYR A 121 4.14 -15.75 20.53
C TYR A 121 2.68 -15.48 20.22
N GLU A 122 2.09 -14.55 20.98
CA GLU A 122 0.75 -14.04 20.75
C GLU A 122 0.77 -12.53 20.65
N ALA A 123 -0.08 -12.00 19.78
CA ALA A 123 -0.30 -10.58 19.64
C ALA A 123 -1.65 -10.17 20.24
N ARG A 124 -1.74 -8.91 20.68
CA ARG A 124 -2.97 -8.29 21.14
C ARG A 124 -3.07 -6.86 20.61
N VAL A 125 -4.23 -6.46 20.11
CA VAL A 125 -4.48 -5.04 19.84
C VAL A 125 -4.62 -4.30 21.16
N ARG A 126 -3.68 -3.41 21.47
CA ARG A 126 -3.68 -2.60 22.68
C ARG A 126 -4.69 -1.45 22.57
N GLU A 127 -4.66 -0.75 21.43
CA GLU A 127 -5.51 0.43 21.17
C GLU A 127 -5.62 0.70 19.67
N ILE A 128 -6.71 1.37 19.30
CA ILE A 128 -6.94 1.93 17.97
C ILE A 128 -7.43 3.36 18.17
N ASN A 129 -6.67 4.35 17.71
CA ASN A 129 -6.96 5.76 17.93
C ASN A 129 -6.62 6.62 16.70
N GLN A 130 -7.08 7.87 16.70
CA GLN A 130 -6.63 8.86 15.72
C GLN A 130 -5.29 9.45 16.18
N GLY A 131 -4.34 9.54 15.25
CA GLY A 131 -3.03 10.16 15.46
C GLY A 131 -2.60 10.97 14.25
N ILE A 132 -1.41 11.57 14.35
CA ILE A 132 -0.83 12.36 13.26
C ILE A 132 0.47 11.69 12.81
N VAL A 133 0.56 11.37 11.51
CA VAL A 133 1.76 10.85 10.85
C VAL A 133 2.11 11.81 9.72
N PHE A 134 3.31 12.41 9.77
CA PHE A 134 3.79 13.40 8.79
C PHE A 134 2.78 14.53 8.47
N GLY A 135 2.07 15.03 9.48
CA GLY A 135 1.07 16.09 9.34
C GLY A 135 -0.28 15.63 8.80
N LYS A 136 -0.49 14.33 8.57
CA LYS A 136 -1.79 13.75 8.20
C LYS A 136 -2.44 13.09 9.42
N VAL A 137 -3.69 13.47 9.67
CA VAL A 137 -4.54 12.75 10.63
C VAL A 137 -4.85 11.37 10.06
N THR A 138 -4.62 10.32 10.83
CA THR A 138 -4.81 8.93 10.42
C THR A 138 -5.18 8.04 11.61
N THR A 139 -5.76 6.87 11.33
CA THR A 139 -5.99 5.82 12.31
C THR A 139 -4.70 5.07 12.59
N ILE A 140 -4.34 4.91 13.87
CA ILE A 140 -3.19 4.14 14.34
C ILE A 140 -3.68 2.96 15.17
N MET A 141 -3.21 1.77 14.83
CA MET A 141 -3.41 0.53 15.58
C MET A 141 -2.11 0.17 16.30
N THR A 142 -2.14 0.11 17.62
CA THR A 142 -1.01 -0.32 18.46
C THR A 142 -1.19 -1.79 18.83
N ILE A 143 -0.19 -2.61 18.54
CA ILE A 143 -0.23 -4.07 18.70
C ILE A 143 0.91 -4.49 19.63
N ASP A 144 0.56 -5.20 20.71
CA ASP A 144 1.50 -5.83 21.63
C ASP A 144 1.92 -7.20 21.11
N LEU A 145 3.20 -7.55 21.22
CA LEU A 145 3.66 -8.92 21.10
C LEU A 145 4.11 -9.48 22.45
N PHE A 146 3.52 -10.60 22.85
CA PHE A 146 3.85 -11.34 24.06
C PHE A 146 4.58 -12.64 23.76
N LEU A 147 5.58 -12.94 24.58
CA LEU A 147 6.14 -14.28 24.71
C LEU A 147 5.37 -15.03 25.80
N LEU A 148 4.73 -16.13 25.41
CA LEU A 148 4.06 -17.05 26.33
C LEU A 148 5.04 -18.14 26.73
N THR A 149 5.24 -18.31 28.03
CA THR A 149 6.13 -19.33 28.58
C THR A 149 5.35 -20.27 29.50
N ARG A 150 5.98 -21.35 29.97
CA ARG A 150 5.43 -22.23 31.04
C ARG A 150 4.08 -22.89 30.74
N GLY A 151 3.73 -23.09 29.47
CA GLY A 151 2.48 -23.74 29.07
C GLY A 151 1.28 -22.81 29.00
N ASP A 152 1.49 -21.49 29.11
CA ASP A 152 0.44 -20.50 28.89
C ASP A 152 -0.18 -20.70 27.49
N THR A 153 -1.51 -20.67 27.46
CA THR A 153 -2.29 -20.83 26.23
C THR A 153 -3.00 -19.56 25.79
N VAL A 154 -2.96 -18.52 26.62
CA VAL A 154 -3.53 -17.19 26.40
C VAL A 154 -2.65 -16.15 27.10
N ILE A 155 -2.74 -14.89 26.69
CA ILE A 155 -2.08 -13.77 27.35
C ILE A 155 -2.63 -13.59 28.78
N THR A 156 -1.74 -13.48 29.76
CA THR A 156 -2.05 -13.23 31.18
C THR A 156 -1.25 -12.03 31.70
N GLU A 157 -1.50 -11.64 32.95
CA GLU A 157 -0.72 -10.61 33.64
C GLU A 157 0.78 -10.98 33.81
N TYR A 158 1.13 -12.26 33.71
CA TYR A 158 2.51 -12.75 33.79
C TYR A 158 3.18 -12.91 32.42
N SER A 159 2.45 -12.70 31.33
CA SER A 159 3.01 -12.83 29.98
C SER A 159 4.04 -11.74 29.72
N MET A 160 5.17 -12.12 29.14
CA MET A 160 6.29 -11.21 28.90
C MET A 160 6.05 -10.39 27.62
N LEU A 161 5.76 -9.09 27.77
CA LEU A 161 5.76 -8.17 26.63
C LEU A 161 7.16 -8.11 26.03
N GLN A 162 7.27 -8.35 24.72
CA GLN A 162 8.54 -8.33 23.99
C GLN A 162 8.75 -6.97 23.34
N TYR A 163 7.75 -6.52 22.58
CA TYR A 163 7.72 -5.23 21.91
C TYR A 163 6.29 -4.87 21.56
N TRP A 164 6.07 -3.64 21.13
CA TRP A 164 4.85 -3.20 20.48
C TRP A 164 5.13 -2.53 19.15
N GLU A 165 4.17 -2.62 18.26
CA GLU A 165 4.22 -2.03 16.93
C GLU A 165 3.05 -1.09 16.73
N LYS A 166 3.25 -0.09 15.87
CA LYS A 166 2.18 0.82 15.45
C LYS A 166 2.01 0.71 13.94
N LEU A 167 0.81 0.36 13.50
CA LEU A 167 0.38 0.42 12.11
C LEU A 167 -0.49 1.67 11.91
N ALA A 168 -0.16 2.51 10.94
CA ALA A 168 -0.97 3.67 10.58
C ALA A 168 -1.63 3.48 9.22
N TYR A 169 -2.91 3.83 9.14
CA TYR A 169 -3.67 3.78 7.91
C TYR A 169 -3.05 4.74 6.87
N GLY A 170 -2.82 4.24 5.66
CA GLY A 170 -2.15 4.97 4.58
C GLY A 170 -0.62 5.04 4.70
N PHE A 171 -0.02 4.47 5.75
CA PHE A 171 1.44 4.51 5.97
C PHE A 171 2.07 3.16 6.29
N GLY A 172 1.30 2.20 6.81
CA GLY A 172 1.83 0.91 7.27
C GLY A 172 2.55 0.97 8.59
N LEU A 173 3.58 0.14 8.76
CA LEU A 173 4.37 0.10 9.99
C LEU A 173 5.06 1.45 10.19
N ILE A 174 4.79 2.11 11.31
CA ILE A 174 5.39 3.41 11.65
C ILE A 174 6.38 3.32 12.81
N SER A 175 6.20 2.35 13.71
CA SER A 175 7.20 2.06 14.74
C SER A 175 7.16 0.62 15.23
N ARG A 176 8.31 0.14 15.72
CA ARG A 176 8.45 -0.99 16.64
C ARG A 176 9.36 -0.57 17.80
N GLU A 177 8.89 -0.78 19.01
CA GLU A 177 9.53 -0.33 20.25
C GLU A 177 9.46 -1.44 21.30
N ASP A 178 10.52 -1.64 22.09
CA ASP A 178 10.57 -2.60 23.22
C ASP A 178 10.91 -1.93 24.57
N GLY A 179 11.15 -0.62 24.56
CA GLY A 179 11.56 0.17 25.73
C GLY A 179 13.02 -0.04 26.17
N ALA A 180 13.81 -0.85 25.47
CA ALA A 180 15.18 -1.21 25.83
C ALA A 180 16.21 -0.94 24.72
N THR A 181 15.80 -1.01 23.46
CA THR A 181 16.66 -0.84 22.28
C THR A 181 16.28 0.41 21.48
N GLU A 182 17.16 0.80 20.55
CA GLU A 182 16.83 1.89 19.63
C GLU A 182 15.59 1.52 18.83
N PRO A 183 14.57 2.40 18.79
CA PRO A 183 13.32 2.07 18.16
C PRO A 183 13.48 2.01 16.63
N PHE A 184 12.79 1.06 16.02
CA PHE A 184 12.57 1.05 14.58
C PHE A 184 11.49 2.09 14.28
N LEU A 185 11.81 3.15 13.54
CA LEU A 185 10.91 4.30 13.34
C LEU A 185 10.85 4.71 11.87
N LEU A 186 9.64 4.96 11.36
CA LEU A 186 9.45 5.54 10.03
C LEU A 186 9.90 7.01 10.03
N ARG A 187 10.88 7.33 9.18
CA ARG A 187 11.43 8.68 8.98
C ARG A 187 10.80 9.42 7.81
N GLY A 188 10.48 8.66 6.77
CA GLY A 188 9.83 9.18 5.59
C GLY A 188 9.29 8.06 4.71
N CYS A 189 8.44 8.43 3.76
CA CYS A 189 7.97 7.51 2.75
C CYS A 189 7.58 8.26 1.48
N ARG A 190 7.57 7.53 0.36
CA ARG A 190 7.03 7.98 -0.91
C ARG A 190 5.92 7.02 -1.32
N ILE A 191 4.69 7.50 -1.30
CA ILE A 191 3.48 6.71 -1.57
C ILE A 191 2.72 7.39 -2.70
N ASP A 192 2.47 6.68 -3.80
CA ASP A 192 1.79 7.22 -4.98
C ASP A 192 2.44 8.49 -5.55
N GLY A 193 3.76 8.58 -5.40
CA GLY A 193 4.56 9.73 -5.83
C GLY A 193 4.49 10.94 -4.89
N VAL A 194 3.77 10.87 -3.77
CA VAL A 194 3.76 11.88 -2.72
C VAL A 194 4.80 11.53 -1.66
N THR A 195 5.67 12.49 -1.33
CA THR A 195 6.70 12.34 -0.30
C THR A 195 6.22 12.85 1.05
N TYR A 196 6.46 12.07 2.09
CA TYR A 196 6.17 12.39 3.49
C TYR A 196 7.43 12.22 4.34
N GLY A 197 7.61 13.08 5.34
CA GLY A 197 8.76 13.03 6.25
C GLY A 197 10.07 13.50 5.61
N THR A 198 11.18 13.21 6.27
CA THR A 198 12.52 13.41 5.71
C THR A 198 12.86 12.12 4.99
N VAL A 199 12.87 12.15 3.66
CA VAL A 199 13.44 11.04 2.89
C VAL A 199 14.87 11.47 2.57
N ASP A 200 15.89 10.77 3.06
CA ASP A 200 17.25 10.97 2.55
C ASP A 200 17.29 10.32 1.16
N VAL A 201 16.77 11.09 0.20
CA VAL A 201 16.78 10.70 -1.20
C VAL A 201 18.23 10.80 -1.62
N GLU A 202 18.97 9.68 -1.59
CA GLU A 202 19.87 9.47 -2.72
C GLU A 202 18.98 9.56 -3.94
N GLU A 203 19.05 10.69 -4.65
CA GLU A 203 18.47 10.83 -5.96
C GLU A 203 19.18 9.79 -6.82
N GLU A 204 18.68 8.56 -6.83
CA GLU A 204 18.74 7.72 -8.02
C GLU A 204 18.25 8.65 -9.12
N PRO A 205 19.15 9.04 -10.06
CA PRO A 205 18.80 10.03 -11.06
C PRO A 205 17.51 9.54 -11.68
N LYS A 206 16.52 10.43 -11.85
CA LYS A 206 15.33 10.14 -12.67
C LYS A 206 15.85 9.47 -13.94
N THR A 207 15.79 8.14 -13.98
CA THR A 207 16.20 7.38 -15.14
C THR A 207 15.02 7.54 -16.04
N ILE A 208 15.04 8.66 -16.77
CA ILE A 208 14.25 8.82 -17.98
C ILE A 208 14.58 7.55 -18.77
N PRO A 209 13.59 6.65 -18.98
CA PRO A 209 13.86 5.45 -19.74
C PRO A 209 14.40 5.92 -21.09
N SER A 210 15.47 5.31 -21.59
CA SER A 210 16.05 5.71 -22.88
C SER A 210 15.13 5.38 -24.05
N GLU A 211 14.12 4.55 -23.82
CA GLU A 211 13.25 3.97 -24.84
C GLU A 211 11.78 3.95 -24.39
N PHE A 212 10.89 3.80 -25.36
CA PHE A 212 9.47 3.55 -25.10
C PHE A 212 9.31 2.11 -24.63
N VAL A 213 8.67 1.90 -23.48
CA VAL A 213 8.42 0.55 -22.94
C VAL A 213 6.91 0.35 -22.78
N LEU A 214 6.40 -0.72 -23.37
CA LEU A 214 5.07 -1.25 -23.09
C LEU A 214 5.25 -2.53 -22.28
N TYR A 215 4.75 -2.52 -21.05
CA TYR A 215 4.77 -3.70 -20.19
C TYR A 215 3.69 -4.68 -20.62
N GLN A 216 3.91 -5.97 -20.35
CA GLN A 216 2.87 -6.97 -20.58
C GLN A 216 1.59 -6.60 -19.81
N ASN A 217 0.46 -6.85 -20.45
CA ASN A 217 -0.83 -6.72 -19.81
C ASN A 217 -0.93 -7.73 -18.65
N TYR A 218 -1.24 -7.26 -17.44
CA TYR A 218 -1.38 -8.10 -16.27
C TYR A 218 -2.64 -7.73 -15.46
N PRO A 219 -3.46 -8.71 -15.05
CA PRO A 219 -3.28 -10.14 -15.29
C PRO A 219 -3.64 -10.58 -16.72
N ASN A 220 -3.07 -11.72 -17.14
CA ASN A 220 -3.26 -12.39 -18.43
C ASN A 220 -4.76 -12.48 -18.86
N PRO A 221 -5.12 -12.49 -20.18
CA PRO A 221 -6.45 -12.21 -20.76
C PRO A 221 -7.64 -13.12 -20.40
N PHE A 222 -7.53 -13.93 -19.35
CA PHE A 222 -8.64 -14.68 -18.78
C PHE A 222 -9.27 -13.99 -17.56
N ASN A 223 -8.85 -12.74 -17.27
CA ASN A 223 -9.51 -11.85 -16.33
C ASN A 223 -10.28 -10.74 -17.08
N PRO A 224 -11.50 -10.37 -16.64
CA PRO A 224 -12.31 -9.36 -17.30
C PRO A 224 -11.74 -7.93 -17.23
N THR A 225 -10.68 -7.70 -16.45
CA THR A 225 -9.95 -6.44 -16.34
C THR A 225 -8.45 -6.73 -16.30
N THR A 226 -7.65 -6.04 -17.12
CA THR A 226 -6.20 -6.19 -17.17
C THR A 226 -5.52 -4.82 -17.15
N VAL A 227 -4.37 -4.73 -16.49
CA VAL A 227 -3.56 -3.51 -16.44
C VAL A 227 -2.51 -3.51 -17.54
N ILE A 228 -2.46 -2.43 -18.31
CA ILE A 228 -1.41 -2.19 -19.31
C ILE A 228 -0.56 -1.03 -18.79
N GLY A 229 0.69 -1.36 -18.43
CA GLY A 229 1.69 -0.36 -18.05
C GLY A 229 2.44 0.14 -19.27
N TYR A 230 2.75 1.43 -19.36
CA TYR A 230 3.74 1.94 -20.30
C TYR A 230 4.58 3.06 -19.71
N GLN A 231 5.73 3.31 -20.33
CA GLN A 231 6.67 4.36 -19.98
C GLN A 231 7.12 5.14 -21.22
N LEU A 232 7.40 6.43 -21.02
CA LEU A 232 7.77 7.38 -22.06
C LEU A 232 9.16 7.99 -21.78
N PRO A 233 10.07 7.98 -22.76
CA PRO A 233 11.38 8.65 -22.66
C PRO A 233 11.25 10.18 -22.74
N VAL A 234 10.24 10.69 -23.43
CA VAL A 234 9.99 12.13 -23.60
C VAL A 234 8.49 12.43 -23.51
N ILE A 235 8.15 13.68 -23.23
CA ILE A 235 6.75 14.14 -23.27
C ILE A 235 6.19 13.92 -24.68
N GLY A 236 4.96 13.42 -24.77
CA GLY A 236 4.33 13.17 -26.06
C GLY A 236 2.88 12.74 -25.96
N ARG A 237 2.19 12.80 -27.09
CA ARG A 237 0.82 12.28 -27.21
C ARG A 237 0.85 10.77 -27.36
N VAL A 238 0.22 10.07 -26.44
CA VAL A 238 0.12 8.60 -26.45
C VAL A 238 -1.25 8.20 -26.98
N THR A 239 -1.26 7.27 -27.94
CA THR A 239 -2.49 6.62 -28.39
C THR A 239 -2.36 5.11 -28.20
N LEU A 240 -3.23 4.53 -27.39
CA LEU A 240 -3.27 3.09 -27.14
C LEU A 240 -4.61 2.53 -27.61
N ARG A 241 -4.55 1.55 -28.53
CA ARG A 241 -5.72 0.96 -29.18
C ARG A 241 -5.71 -0.56 -29.05
N VAL A 242 -6.88 -1.13 -28.83
CA VAL A 242 -7.10 -2.58 -28.75
C VAL A 242 -7.72 -3.04 -30.07
N PHE A 243 -7.16 -4.10 -30.66
CA PHE A 243 -7.62 -4.70 -31.90
C PHE A 243 -8.05 -6.16 -31.68
N ASP A 244 -9.00 -6.64 -32.49
CA ASP A 244 -9.32 -8.07 -32.55
C ASP A 244 -8.32 -8.84 -33.45
N ILE A 245 -8.47 -10.17 -33.48
CA ILE A 245 -7.61 -11.05 -34.31
C ILE A 245 -7.74 -10.81 -35.81
N LEU A 246 -8.77 -10.09 -36.26
CA LEU A 246 -9.00 -9.70 -37.65
C LEU A 246 -8.49 -8.29 -37.94
N GLY A 247 -7.87 -7.62 -36.96
CA GLY A 247 -7.33 -6.26 -37.08
C GLY A 247 -8.37 -5.15 -36.96
N ARG A 248 -9.60 -5.45 -36.49
CA ARG A 248 -10.63 -4.42 -36.24
C ARG A 248 -10.39 -3.75 -34.90
N GLU A 249 -10.40 -2.42 -34.87
CA GLU A 249 -10.29 -1.64 -33.63
C GLU A 249 -11.53 -1.86 -32.75
N ILE A 250 -11.32 -2.33 -31.52
CA ILE A 250 -12.38 -2.57 -30.53
C ILE A 250 -12.59 -1.32 -29.68
N VAL A 251 -11.50 -0.73 -29.16
CA VAL A 251 -11.54 0.43 -28.27
C VAL A 251 -10.19 1.17 -28.26
N THR A 252 -10.25 2.50 -28.12
CA THR A 252 -9.08 3.33 -27.79
C THR A 252 -9.07 3.58 -26.28
N LEU A 253 -8.02 3.13 -25.59
CA LEU A 253 -7.86 3.27 -24.14
C LEU A 253 -7.23 4.62 -23.74
N VAL A 254 -6.39 5.17 -24.63
CA VAL A 254 -5.63 6.41 -24.37
C VAL A 254 -5.55 7.22 -25.64
N ASN A 255 -5.74 8.53 -25.53
CA ASN A 255 -5.47 9.48 -26.59
C ASN A 255 -5.21 10.89 -26.02
N GLU A 256 -4.12 11.04 -25.27
CA GLU A 256 -3.80 12.28 -24.57
C GLU A 256 -2.28 12.52 -24.44
N GLU A 257 -1.89 13.74 -24.07
CA GLU A 257 -0.50 14.09 -23.79
C GLU A 257 -0.07 13.56 -22.41
N LYS A 258 1.12 12.95 -22.34
CA LYS A 258 1.67 12.36 -21.13
C LYS A 258 3.12 12.81 -20.92
N GLN A 259 3.46 13.03 -19.66
CA GLN A 259 4.81 13.42 -19.22
C GLN A 259 5.77 12.23 -19.26
N ALA A 260 7.07 12.50 -19.44
CA ALA A 260 8.13 11.50 -19.43
C ALA A 260 8.30 10.83 -18.04
N GLY A 261 8.78 9.58 -18.02
CA GLY A 261 9.22 8.89 -16.80
C GLY A 261 8.12 8.43 -15.84
N LYS A 262 6.83 8.61 -16.15
CA LYS A 262 5.73 8.12 -15.33
C LYS A 262 5.28 6.73 -15.79
N LEU A 263 5.31 5.73 -14.90
CA LEU A 263 4.59 4.47 -15.12
C LEU A 263 3.10 4.76 -15.01
N VAL A 264 2.35 4.53 -16.09
CA VAL A 264 0.90 4.74 -16.10
C VAL A 264 0.21 3.38 -16.16
N ASN A 265 -0.59 3.07 -15.15
CA ASN A 265 -1.42 1.87 -15.07
C ASN A 265 -2.86 2.19 -15.49
N MET A 266 -3.48 1.29 -16.25
CA MET A 266 -4.85 1.44 -16.77
C MET A 266 -5.69 0.23 -16.39
N LYS A 267 -7.00 0.36 -16.22
CA LYS A 267 -7.91 -0.75 -15.87
C LYS A 267 -8.92 -0.98 -16.97
#